data_AF-A0AA50DYT6-F1
#
_entry.id   AF-A0AA50DYT6-F1
#
_cell.length_a   1.000
_cell.length_b   1.000
_cell.length_c   1.000
_cell.angle_alpha   90.00
_cell.angle_beta   90.00
_cell.angle_gamma   90.00
#
_symmetry.space_group_name_H-M   'P 1'
#
loop_
_entity.id
_entity.type
_entity.pdbx_description
1 polymer ?
#
loop_
_entity_poly.entity_id
_entity_poly.type
_entity_poly.pdbx_seq_one_letter_code
_entity_poly.pdbx_strand_id
1 'polypeptide(L)'
;MVTFVLAITAISCLIWCFLLVGWGNFWRCDQVLNFDRPSTLQEYPSVAAIIPARDEASVLGQSLPSLLQQHYPGPLRIILVDDQSSDGTGAWPNVLPAV
;
A
#
# COMPACT_ATOMS: atom_id res chain seq x y z
N MET A 1 9.85 38.01 17.87
CA MET A 1 9.84 36.53 18.00
C MET A 1 8.42 35.99 18.14
N VAL A 2 7.64 36.40 19.16
CA VAL A 2 6.25 35.93 19.36
C VAL A 2 5.34 36.19 18.15
N THR A 3 5.33 37.41 17.61
CA THR A 3 4.50 37.76 16.43
C THR A 3 4.81 36.90 15.20
N PHE A 4 6.08 36.55 15.01
CA PHE A 4 6.51 35.71 13.89
C PHE A 4 6.01 34.27 14.04
N VAL A 5 6.11 33.72 15.26
CA VAL A 5 5.54 32.39 15.57
C VAL A 5 4.03 32.40 15.37
N LEU A 6 3.31 33.41 15.89
CA LEU A 6 1.87 33.54 15.71
C LEU A 6 1.46 33.64 14.23
N ALA A 7 2.23 34.37 13.42
CA ALA A 7 1.95 34.49 11.98
C ALA A 7 2.09 33.13 11.27
N ILE A 8 3.15 32.36 11.55
CA ILE A 8 3.33 31.02 10.96
C ILE A 8 2.23 30.07 11.43
N THR A 9 1.87 30.09 12.70
CA THR A 9 0.77 29.27 13.23
C THR A 9 -0.56 29.63 12.56
N ALA A 10 -0.86 30.91 12.39
CA ALA A 10 -2.08 31.36 11.73
C ALA A 10 -2.10 30.93 10.25
N ILE A 11 -0.99 31.08 9.53
CA ILE A 11 -0.88 30.64 8.13
C ILE A 11 -1.05 29.12 8.03
N SER A 12 -0.40 28.34 8.89
CA SER A 12 -0.54 26.88 8.92
C SER A 12 -1.99 26.46 9.20
N CYS A 13 -2.64 27.10 10.18
CA CYS A 13 -4.05 26.87 10.50
C CYS A 13 -4.96 27.18 9.29
N LEU A 14 -4.74 28.33 8.63
CA LEU A 14 -5.49 28.71 7.43
C LEU A 14 -5.31 27.71 6.29
N ILE A 15 -4.09 27.20 6.07
CA ILE A 15 -3.82 26.16 5.06
C ILE A 15 -4.60 24.89 5.40
N TRP A 16 -4.56 24.43 6.65
CA TRP A 16 -5.32 23.25 7.07
C TRP A 16 -6.83 23.45 6.94
N CYS A 17 -7.36 24.61 7.34
CA CYS A 17 -8.76 24.94 7.14
C CYS A 17 -9.13 24.92 5.65
N PHE A 18 -8.32 25.53 4.78
CA PHE A 18 -8.54 25.51 3.34
C PHE A 18 -8.47 24.08 2.77
N LEU A 19 -7.46 23.30 3.16
CA LEU A 19 -7.36 21.91 2.76
C LEU A 19 -8.60 21.13 3.19
N LEU A 20 -9.14 21.35 4.39
CA LEU A 20 -10.32 20.67 4.94
C LEU A 20 -11.68 21.11 4.36
N VAL A 21 -11.79 22.21 3.62
CA VAL A 21 -13.09 22.65 3.07
C VAL A 21 -13.03 23.14 1.62
N GLY A 22 -11.92 23.73 1.22
CA GLY A 22 -11.75 24.40 -0.07
C GLY A 22 -11.15 23.52 -1.17
N TRP A 23 -10.51 22.40 -0.84
CA TRP A 23 -9.89 21.49 -1.82
C TRP A 23 -10.76 20.24 -2.07
N GLY A 24 -12.06 20.45 -2.28
CA GLY A 24 -12.94 19.47 -2.90
C GLY A 24 -13.00 18.10 -2.21
N ASN A 25 -12.88 18.03 -0.89
CA ASN A 25 -12.86 16.77 -0.14
C ASN A 25 -11.73 15.79 -0.56
N PHE A 26 -10.56 16.26 -0.99
CA PHE A 26 -9.46 15.38 -1.43
C PHE A 26 -9.05 14.31 -0.39
N TRP A 27 -9.30 14.56 0.89
CA TRP A 27 -9.04 13.62 1.99
C TRP A 27 -10.07 12.51 2.10
N ARG A 28 -11.20 12.59 1.37
CA ARG A 28 -12.13 11.48 1.24
C ARG A 28 -11.45 10.46 0.34
N CYS A 29 -11.09 9.33 0.90
CA CYS A 29 -10.71 8.14 0.15
C CYS A 29 -11.96 7.51 -0.50
N ASP A 30 -12.75 8.31 -1.21
CA ASP A 30 -14.02 7.94 -1.85
C ASP A 30 -13.84 7.47 -3.31
N GLN A 31 -12.59 7.39 -3.76
CA GLN A 31 -12.23 6.81 -5.05
C GLN A 31 -12.43 5.31 -5.00
N VAL A 32 -13.65 4.88 -5.32
CA VAL A 32 -14.01 3.49 -5.47
C VAL A 32 -13.86 3.11 -6.94
N LEU A 33 -13.17 2.00 -7.21
CA LEU A 33 -13.22 1.37 -8.52
C LEU A 33 -14.67 0.90 -8.76
N ASN A 34 -15.41 1.61 -9.61
CA ASN A 34 -16.74 1.18 -10.01
C ASN A 34 -16.62 -0.07 -10.88
N PHE A 35 -16.92 -1.22 -10.29
CA PHE A 35 -17.04 -2.49 -10.99
C PHE A 35 -18.39 -2.57 -11.71
N ASP A 36 -18.68 -1.64 -12.61
CA ASP A 36 -19.97 -1.60 -13.33
C ASP A 36 -20.18 -2.82 -14.23
N ARG A 37 -19.14 -3.64 -14.45
CA ARG A 37 -19.25 -5.02 -14.94
C ARG A 37 -18.17 -5.90 -14.33
N PRO A 38 -18.51 -7.04 -13.71
CA PRO A 38 -17.58 -8.17 -13.69
C PRO A 38 -17.49 -8.67 -15.14
N SER A 39 -16.58 -8.12 -15.94
CA SER A 39 -16.16 -8.81 -17.14
C SER A 39 -15.33 -9.99 -16.64
N THR A 40 -16.00 -11.13 -16.40
CA THR A 40 -15.27 -12.40 -16.33
C THR A 40 -14.51 -12.49 -17.64
N LEU A 41 -13.20 -12.32 -17.56
CA LEU A 41 -12.37 -12.44 -18.74
C LEU A 41 -12.44 -13.91 -19.18
N GLN A 42 -12.52 -14.13 -20.49
CA GLN A 42 -12.44 -15.48 -21.03
C GLN A 42 -11.08 -16.12 -20.69
N GLU A 43 -10.04 -15.29 -20.57
CA GLU A 43 -8.71 -15.66 -20.13
C GLU A 43 -8.13 -14.54 -19.25
N TYR A 44 -7.58 -14.91 -18.10
CA TYR A 44 -6.94 -13.98 -17.19
C TYR A 44 -5.44 -13.88 -17.52
N PRO A 45 -4.87 -12.67 -17.63
CA PRO A 45 -3.46 -12.50 -17.96
C PRO A 45 -2.56 -13.06 -16.85
N SER A 46 -1.35 -13.45 -17.18
CA SER A 46 -0.32 -13.72 -16.19
C SER A 46 0.08 -12.42 -15.47
N VAL A 47 0.11 -12.42 -14.14
CA VAL A 47 0.45 -11.28 -13.29
C VAL A 47 1.70 -11.59 -12.48
N ALA A 48 2.64 -10.64 -12.44
CA ALA A 48 3.77 -10.66 -11.52
C ALA A 48 3.64 -9.48 -10.55
N ALA A 49 3.49 -9.77 -9.26
CA ALA A 49 3.48 -8.80 -8.18
C ALA A 49 4.88 -8.68 -7.57
N ILE A 50 5.49 -7.50 -7.67
CA ILE A 50 6.81 -7.20 -7.10
C ILE A 50 6.58 -6.45 -5.79
N ILE A 51 7.08 -6.98 -4.68
CA ILE A 51 6.84 -6.46 -3.34
C ILE A 51 8.19 -6.05 -2.74
N PRO A 52 8.50 -4.74 -2.66
CA PRO A 52 9.63 -4.28 -1.89
C PRO A 52 9.33 -4.48 -0.39
N ALA A 53 10.29 -5.05 0.33
CA ALA A 53 10.19 -5.25 1.77
C ALA A 53 11.44 -4.68 2.44
N ARG A 54 11.24 -3.72 3.34
CA ARG A 54 12.29 -3.10 4.14
C ARG A 54 11.94 -3.21 5.61
N ASP A 55 12.77 -3.96 6.34
CA ASP A 55 12.61 -4.15 7.79
C ASP A 55 11.22 -4.72 8.18
N GLU A 56 10.72 -5.69 7.40
CA GLU A 56 9.39 -6.32 7.52
C GLU A 56 9.45 -7.74 8.11
N ALA A 57 10.58 -8.18 8.66
CA ALA A 57 10.77 -9.58 9.06
C ALA A 57 9.78 -10.04 10.13
N SER A 58 9.29 -9.11 10.95
CA SER A 58 8.30 -9.40 12.00
C SER A 58 6.88 -9.65 11.48
N VAL A 59 6.54 -9.14 10.29
CA VAL A 59 5.16 -9.21 9.75
C VAL A 59 5.04 -10.13 8.54
N LEU A 60 6.14 -10.43 7.85
CA LEU A 60 6.16 -11.27 6.65
C LEU A 60 5.54 -12.66 6.88
N GLY A 61 5.64 -13.21 8.09
CA GLY A 61 5.03 -14.49 8.45
C GLY A 61 3.50 -14.47 8.43
N GLN A 62 2.89 -13.30 8.54
CA GLN A 62 1.44 -13.10 8.49
C GLN A 62 0.99 -12.55 7.13
N SER A 63 1.74 -11.60 6.57
CA SER A 63 1.36 -10.93 5.32
C SER A 63 1.58 -11.80 4.08
N LEU A 64 2.68 -12.54 4.01
CA LEU A 64 3.03 -13.31 2.82
C LEU A 64 2.06 -14.48 2.55
N PRO A 65 1.59 -15.26 3.55
CA PRO A 65 0.53 -16.24 3.33
C PRO A 65 -0.76 -15.62 2.78
N SER A 66 -1.17 -14.46 3.30
CA SER A 66 -2.37 -13.76 2.81
C SER A 66 -2.25 -13.37 1.33
N LEU A 67 -1.05 -12.99 0.88
CA LEU A 67 -0.78 -12.65 -0.52
C LEU A 67 -0.79 -13.89 -1.42
N LEU A 68 -0.19 -15.00 -0.97
CA LEU A 68 -0.20 -16.27 -1.72
C LEU A 68 -1.61 -16.90 -1.80
N GLN A 69 -2.48 -16.63 -0.82
CA GLN A 69 -3.86 -17.12 -0.80
C GLN A 69 -4.85 -16.23 -1.56
N GLN A 70 -4.37 -15.17 -2.24
CA GLN A 70 -5.24 -14.33 -3.05
C GLN A 70 -5.85 -15.13 -4.21
N HIS A 71 -7.16 -14.99 -4.37
CA HIS A 71 -7.90 -15.65 -5.45
C HIS A 71 -7.78 -14.82 -6.74
N TYR A 72 -6.76 -15.10 -7.53
CA TYR A 72 -6.64 -14.62 -8.90
C TYR A 72 -6.88 -15.78 -9.87
N PRO A 73 -7.86 -15.70 -10.80
CA PRO A 73 -8.18 -16.82 -11.68
C PRO A 73 -7.10 -17.17 -12.72
N GLY A 74 -6.13 -16.28 -12.95
CA GLY A 74 -4.99 -16.52 -13.83
C GLY A 74 -3.71 -16.87 -13.08
N PRO A 75 -2.57 -17.00 -13.78
CA PRO A 75 -1.27 -17.21 -13.15
C PRO A 75 -0.84 -15.97 -12.35
N LEU A 76 -0.62 -16.12 -11.04
CA LEU A 76 -0.06 -15.08 -10.18
C LEU A 76 1.33 -15.52 -9.71
N ARG A 77 2.34 -14.66 -9.92
CA ARG A 77 3.69 -14.81 -9.37
C ARG A 77 3.95 -13.66 -8.41
N ILE A 78 4.39 -13.97 -7.20
CA ILE A 78 4.83 -12.97 -6.22
C ILE A 78 6.36 -13.01 -6.13
N ILE A 79 6.98 -11.83 -6.20
CA ILE A 79 8.42 -11.63 -6.12
C ILE A 79 8.67 -10.66 -4.97
N LEU A 80 9.20 -11.18 -3.86
CA LEU A 80 9.63 -10.37 -2.73
C LEU A 80 11.04 -9.83 -3.02
N VAL A 81 11.25 -8.53 -2.86
CA VAL A 81 12.52 -7.85 -3.07
C VAL A 81 12.96 -7.23 -1.75
N ASP A 82 14.13 -7.62 -1.25
CA ASP A 82 14.72 -6.99 -0.08
C ASP A 82 15.21 -5.57 -0.43
N ASP A 83 14.62 -4.56 0.22
CA ASP A 83 14.95 -3.14 0.02
C ASP A 83 15.91 -2.64 1.11
N GLN A 84 17.10 -3.25 1.14
CA GLN A 84 18.19 -2.94 2.07
C GLN A 84 17.80 -3.09 3.54
N SER A 85 17.22 -4.22 3.89
CA SER A 85 16.81 -4.47 5.28
C SER A 85 17.98 -4.79 6.19
N SER A 86 17.76 -4.52 7.47
CA SER A 86 18.71 -4.73 8.57
C SER A 86 18.22 -5.76 9.60
N ASP A 87 16.97 -6.22 9.47
CA ASP A 87 16.26 -7.05 10.45
C ASP A 87 16.13 -8.54 10.07
N GLY A 88 16.75 -8.96 8.97
CA GLY A 88 16.63 -10.33 8.44
C GLY A 88 15.50 -10.54 7.43
N THR A 89 14.85 -9.48 6.94
CA THR A 89 13.86 -9.54 5.84
C THR A 89 14.42 -10.26 4.60
N GLY A 90 15.66 -9.96 4.19
CA GLY A 90 16.30 -10.66 3.07
C GLY A 90 16.60 -12.15 3.29
N ALA A 91 16.50 -12.65 4.53
CA ALA A 91 16.69 -14.06 4.86
C ALA A 91 15.38 -14.88 4.81
N TRP A 92 14.27 -14.27 4.39
CA TRP A 92 12.99 -14.96 4.31
C TRP A 92 13.03 -16.13 3.32
N PRO A 93 12.40 -17.28 3.64
CA PRO A 93 12.52 -18.47 2.82
C PRO A 93 11.86 -18.28 1.46
N ASN A 94 12.54 -18.73 0.39
CA ASN A 94 11.98 -18.78 -0.97
C ASN A 94 10.86 -19.82 -1.14
N VAL A 95 10.56 -20.61 -0.09
CA VAL A 95 9.52 -21.64 -0.07
C VAL A 95 8.77 -21.53 1.24
N LEU A 96 7.48 -21.17 1.19
CA LEU A 96 6.63 -21.22 2.37
C LEU A 96 6.11 -22.64 2.60
N PRO A 97 6.02 -23.10 3.86
CA PRO A 97 5.35 -24.36 4.17
C PRO A 97 3.91 -24.31 3.65
N ALA A 98 3.43 -25.44 3.13
CA ALA A 98 2.03 -25.56 2.71
C ALA A 98 1.12 -25.24 3.90
N VAL A 99 0.25 -24.24 3.73
CA VAL A 99 -0.80 -23.88 4.68
C VAL A 99 -1.98 -24.84 4.53
#